data_AF-A0A3M2DFP9-F1
#
_entry.id   AF-A0A3M2DFP9-F1
#
_cell.length_a   1.000
_cell.length_b   1.000
_cell.length_c   1.000
_cell.angle_alpha   90.00
_cell.angle_beta   90.00
_cell.angle_gamma   90.00
#
_symmetry.space_group_name_H-M   'P 1'
#
loop_
_entity.id
_entity.type
_entity.pdbx_description
1 polymer ?
#
loop_
_entity_poly.entity_id
_entity_poly.type
_entity_poly.pdbx_seq_one_letter_code
_entity_poly.pdbx_strand_id
1 'polypeptide(L)'
;MISTICPDFLVRQPGAIVFPENRIYVEEWETSGGSAKQQASGHWILYNRHGLRFLYADPEGTILHECAWISTPFGPRLRAVRMQLDWGQWVGIKPEGLVNRTMFNLSKRPGWQCMTRDDLRLMAARALNTSLETVRFFYPDEDLVIHPSGEAVIHQRKDAFYILSEGQFDGAKFMSCMSRMNWHAIDYLPVVELFLSLLPGTGSATFELIRGLYDDQNPVNPHPLRYRGIPPYPSLGAYSLFSQFFVPSLESGENPLPVFLDPARSHEVLWTPTTHPPVRYFKREAQLCVAVRGGAIQKVTDANDPTGQPYYGSGETGVGASERTVIVQGASMILEDGVTRKHIPLDPLWRVMHASTDTGKKASLIHQRSWRDLFPFGPPQVMPHEAYSAVLLYPQDDALADERESQPFVFDYFDDLLDEGEAWIRPAQAAQRVLIDHCDGALGACVRLDAPRNWTIIYNAPAFAQKAAQQLWMRLVRQHHMDWASGIRFLPDAHDSEVFAERSFDLIYAWTPFALYHEHLEWERFLSVRLRALGTHGFLFLAGPRRFMDAFRRYSVEIKFAQLVRDLPTFRIHQSILPQARLHPDLTAYIIGL
;
A
#
# COMPACT_ATOMS: atom_id res chain seq x y z
N MET A 1 19.06 12.82 -34.74
CA MET A 1 19.26 11.43 -35.20
C MET A 1 18.77 10.53 -34.10
N ILE A 2 17.58 9.93 -34.23
CA ILE A 2 17.11 8.93 -33.27
C ILE A 2 17.84 7.65 -33.63
N SER A 3 18.82 7.23 -32.84
CA SER A 3 19.36 5.87 -32.96
C SER A 3 18.23 4.92 -32.61
N THR A 4 17.74 4.16 -33.58
CA THR A 4 16.71 3.16 -33.34
C THR A 4 17.29 2.12 -32.38
N ILE A 5 16.81 2.10 -31.13
CA ILE A 5 17.18 1.05 -30.18
C ILE A 5 16.76 -0.29 -30.78
N CYS A 6 17.72 -1.20 -30.94
CA CYS A 6 17.49 -2.56 -31.40
C CYS A 6 17.11 -3.46 -30.21
N PRO A 7 16.25 -4.49 -30.36
CA PRO A 7 15.95 -5.45 -29.30
C PRO A 7 17.19 -6.07 -28.64
N ASP A 8 18.24 -6.36 -29.42
CA ASP A 8 19.51 -6.91 -28.90
C ASP A 8 20.23 -5.94 -27.94
N PHE A 9 20.11 -4.62 -28.16
CA PHE A 9 20.64 -3.63 -27.24
C PHE A 9 19.93 -3.66 -25.89
N LEU A 10 18.60 -3.82 -25.88
CA LEU A 10 17.79 -3.81 -24.65
C LEU A 10 18.17 -4.95 -23.70
N VAL A 11 18.29 -6.17 -24.23
CA VAL A 11 18.61 -7.37 -23.43
C VAL A 11 20.06 -7.38 -22.93
N ARG A 12 20.98 -6.71 -23.65
CA ARG A 12 22.40 -6.62 -23.27
C ARG A 12 22.72 -5.49 -22.28
N GLN A 13 21.77 -4.61 -21.96
CA GLN A 13 22.03 -3.58 -20.97
C GLN A 13 22.32 -4.19 -19.60
N PRO A 14 23.32 -3.69 -18.86
CA PRO A 14 23.58 -4.13 -17.49
C PRO A 14 22.33 -4.03 -16.62
N GLY A 15 21.98 -5.14 -15.95
CA GLY A 15 20.82 -5.20 -15.07
C GLY A 15 19.45 -5.28 -15.76
N ALA A 16 19.38 -5.29 -17.10
CA ALA A 16 18.11 -5.40 -17.82
C ALA A 16 17.49 -6.81 -17.71
N ILE A 17 18.33 -7.84 -17.74
CA ILE A 17 17.93 -9.23 -17.52
C ILE A 17 18.56 -9.72 -16.21
N VAL A 18 17.71 -10.06 -15.25
CA VAL A 18 18.13 -10.65 -13.98
C VAL A 18 17.68 -12.10 -13.85
N PHE A 19 16.55 -12.47 -14.46
CA PHE A 19 16.06 -13.83 -14.33
C PHE A 19 16.88 -14.82 -15.16
N PRO A 20 17.36 -15.94 -14.56
CA PRO A 20 18.08 -16.98 -15.28
C PRO A 20 17.33 -17.50 -16.52
N GLU A 21 16.00 -17.58 -16.44
CA GLU A 21 15.11 -18.04 -17.52
C GLU A 21 15.25 -17.21 -18.80
N ASN A 22 15.67 -15.95 -18.68
CA ASN A 22 15.76 -15.02 -19.80
C ASN A 22 17.21 -14.82 -20.31
N ARG A 23 18.22 -15.44 -19.68
CA ARG A 23 19.63 -15.26 -20.08
C ARG A 23 19.93 -15.69 -21.50
N ILE A 24 19.22 -16.68 -22.02
CA ILE A 24 19.35 -17.14 -23.40
C ILE A 24 19.12 -16.01 -24.43
N TYR A 25 18.27 -15.02 -24.11
CA TYR A 25 18.01 -13.88 -24.99
C TYR A 25 19.16 -12.86 -25.00
N VAL A 26 20.01 -12.86 -23.97
CA VAL A 26 21.22 -12.01 -23.91
C VAL A 26 22.35 -12.64 -24.72
N GLU A 27 22.47 -13.95 -24.64
CA GLU A 27 23.55 -14.73 -25.28
C GLU A 27 23.27 -14.94 -26.78
N GLU A 28 22.01 -15.23 -27.13
CA GLU A 28 21.62 -15.81 -28.41
C GLU A 28 20.31 -15.21 -28.97
N TRP A 29 20.14 -13.89 -28.97
CA TRP A 29 18.90 -13.24 -29.44
C TRP A 29 18.39 -13.79 -30.79
N GLU A 30 19.24 -13.83 -31.82
CA GLU A 30 18.90 -14.26 -33.18
C GLU A 30 18.45 -15.73 -33.30
N THR A 31 18.95 -16.62 -32.44
CA THR A 31 18.68 -18.07 -32.50
C THR A 31 17.72 -18.57 -31.42
N SER A 32 17.48 -17.76 -30.38
CA SER A 32 16.62 -18.10 -29.23
C SER A 32 15.13 -18.23 -29.56
N GLY A 33 14.70 -17.76 -30.74
CA GLY A 33 13.29 -17.71 -31.14
C GLY A 33 12.46 -16.63 -30.45
N GLY A 34 13.12 -15.67 -29.78
CA GLY A 34 12.46 -14.48 -29.23
C GLY A 34 11.93 -13.56 -30.33
N SER A 35 10.99 -12.69 -29.97
CA SER A 35 10.49 -11.65 -30.87
C SER A 35 10.31 -10.32 -30.14
N ALA A 36 10.27 -9.22 -30.88
CA ALA A 36 10.10 -7.89 -30.32
C ALA A 36 9.06 -7.09 -31.10
N LYS A 37 8.30 -6.27 -30.38
CA LYS A 37 7.28 -5.38 -30.94
C LYS A 37 7.45 -3.99 -30.37
N GLN A 38 7.55 -2.99 -31.24
CA GLN A 38 7.49 -1.59 -30.83
C GLN A 38 6.03 -1.14 -30.80
N GLN A 39 5.61 -0.50 -29.71
CA GLN A 39 4.29 0.09 -29.57
C GLN A 39 4.22 1.47 -30.22
N ALA A 40 2.99 1.96 -30.44
CA ALA A 40 2.75 3.32 -30.92
C ALA A 40 3.26 4.39 -29.94
N SER A 41 3.52 4.07 -28.67
CA SER A 41 4.19 4.95 -27.70
C SER A 41 5.72 4.99 -27.87
N GLY A 42 6.30 4.16 -28.74
CA GLY A 42 7.74 3.97 -28.90
C GLY A 42 8.34 2.92 -27.96
N HIS A 43 7.59 2.45 -26.97
CA HIS A 43 8.02 1.42 -26.03
C HIS A 43 8.24 0.08 -26.73
N TRP A 44 9.10 -0.76 -26.15
CA TRP A 44 9.43 -2.08 -26.67
C TRP A 44 8.88 -3.18 -25.78
N ILE A 45 8.21 -4.15 -26.38
CA ILE A 45 7.80 -5.40 -25.74
C ILE A 45 8.59 -6.54 -26.37
N LEU A 46 9.25 -7.36 -25.56
CA LEU A 46 9.94 -8.56 -26.02
C LEU A 46 9.20 -9.81 -25.52
N TYR A 47 9.04 -10.77 -26.42
CA TYR A 47 8.36 -12.03 -26.21
C TYR A 47 9.35 -13.18 -26.31
N ASN A 48 9.14 -14.19 -25.47
CA ASN A 48 9.94 -15.40 -25.47
C ASN A 48 9.54 -16.30 -26.64
N ARG A 49 10.21 -17.44 -26.83
CA ARG A 49 9.90 -18.41 -27.89
C ARG A 49 8.47 -18.98 -27.89
N HIS A 50 7.74 -18.81 -26.79
CA HIS A 50 6.35 -19.24 -26.63
C HIS A 50 5.35 -18.10 -26.87
N GLY A 51 5.82 -16.93 -27.32
CA GLY A 51 4.98 -15.75 -27.53
C GLY A 51 4.54 -15.05 -26.23
N LEU A 52 5.19 -15.34 -25.10
CA LEU A 52 4.88 -14.73 -23.81
C LEU A 52 5.82 -13.57 -23.53
N ARG A 53 5.27 -12.42 -23.15
CA ARG A 53 6.04 -11.22 -22.81
C ARG A 53 7.01 -11.53 -21.66
N PHE A 54 8.29 -11.25 -21.85
CA PHE A 54 9.29 -11.38 -20.80
C PHE A 54 9.99 -10.06 -20.45
N LEU A 55 9.91 -9.04 -21.31
CA LEU A 55 10.52 -7.73 -21.05
C LEU A 55 9.66 -6.59 -21.62
N TYR A 56 9.61 -5.47 -20.89
CA TYR A 56 9.00 -4.23 -21.36
C TYR A 56 9.93 -3.05 -21.04
N ALA A 57 10.20 -2.21 -22.03
CA ALA A 57 11.12 -1.09 -21.92
C ALA A 57 10.56 0.20 -22.53
N ASP A 58 10.92 1.35 -21.98
CA ASP A 58 10.62 2.66 -22.57
C ASP A 58 11.49 2.93 -23.82
N PRO A 59 11.22 4.02 -24.57
CA PRO A 59 12.00 4.36 -25.76
C PRO A 59 13.47 4.70 -25.52
N GLU A 60 13.88 5.00 -24.27
CA GLU A 60 15.29 5.22 -23.89
C GLU A 60 15.98 3.91 -23.46
N GLY A 61 15.21 2.83 -23.33
CA GLY A 61 15.69 1.51 -22.95
C GLY A 61 15.72 1.26 -21.45
N THR A 62 15.04 2.07 -20.65
CA THR A 62 14.77 1.76 -19.24
C THR A 62 13.77 0.63 -19.14
N ILE A 63 14.08 -0.39 -18.33
CA ILE A 63 13.23 -1.57 -18.16
C ILE A 63 12.13 -1.28 -17.14
N LEU A 64 10.87 -1.42 -17.57
CA LEU A 64 9.72 -1.23 -16.70
C LEU A 64 9.35 -2.52 -15.98
N HIS A 65 9.45 -3.67 -16.66
CA HIS A 65 9.29 -4.97 -16.04
C HIS A 65 10.00 -6.10 -16.80
N GLU A 66 10.31 -7.17 -16.06
CA GLU A 66 10.80 -8.44 -16.56
C GLU A 66 9.96 -9.58 -15.97
N CYS A 67 9.57 -10.55 -16.80
CA CYS A 67 8.80 -11.74 -16.40
C CYS A 67 9.62 -13.02 -16.63
N ALA A 68 9.70 -13.88 -15.61
CA ALA A 68 10.25 -15.22 -15.73
C ALA A 68 9.13 -16.23 -15.96
N TRP A 69 9.12 -16.83 -17.15
CA TRP A 69 8.21 -17.93 -17.50
C TRP A 69 8.93 -19.25 -17.46
N ILE A 70 8.29 -20.27 -16.87
CA ILE A 70 8.78 -21.64 -16.87
C ILE A 70 7.82 -22.56 -17.63
N SER A 71 8.37 -23.57 -18.30
CA SER A 71 7.55 -24.62 -18.93
C SER A 71 7.17 -25.66 -17.88
N THR A 72 5.88 -26.00 -17.80
CA THR A 72 5.38 -27.12 -16.98
C THR A 72 4.65 -28.13 -17.88
N PRO A 73 4.36 -29.36 -17.40
CA PRO A 73 3.55 -30.32 -18.15
C PRO A 73 2.16 -29.80 -18.55
N PHE A 74 1.64 -28.81 -17.81
CA PHE A 74 0.33 -28.20 -18.04
C PHE A 74 0.40 -26.91 -18.88
N GLY A 75 1.58 -26.57 -19.40
CA GLY A 75 1.83 -25.35 -20.15
C GLY A 75 2.76 -24.37 -19.43
N PRO A 76 3.02 -23.21 -20.04
CA PRO A 76 3.87 -22.19 -19.44
C PRO A 76 3.21 -21.57 -18.21
N ARG A 77 4.00 -21.33 -17.17
CA ARG A 77 3.56 -20.70 -15.91
C ARG A 77 4.49 -19.56 -15.56
N LEU A 78 3.92 -18.47 -15.06
CA LEU A 78 4.71 -17.36 -14.54
C LEU A 78 5.34 -17.78 -13.20
N ARG A 79 6.66 -17.69 -13.11
CA ARG A 79 7.43 -18.02 -11.90
C ARG A 79 7.68 -16.79 -11.04
N ALA A 80 7.99 -15.67 -11.68
CA ALA A 80 8.31 -14.43 -11.00
C ALA A 80 8.21 -13.24 -11.95
N VAL A 81 7.98 -12.06 -11.39
CA VAL A 81 8.05 -10.79 -12.11
C VAL A 81 8.82 -9.81 -11.26
N ARG A 82 9.57 -8.91 -11.89
CA ARG A 82 10.05 -7.67 -11.27
C ARG A 82 9.58 -6.47 -12.08
N MET A 83 9.23 -5.39 -11.40
CA MET A 83 8.72 -4.16 -11.97
C MET A 83 9.42 -2.98 -11.32
N GLN A 84 9.82 -2.00 -12.13
CA GLN A 84 10.43 -0.77 -11.65
C GLN A 84 9.35 0.26 -11.31
N LEU A 85 9.43 0.85 -10.13
CA LEU A 85 8.59 1.95 -9.69
C LEU A 85 9.08 3.28 -10.27
N ASP A 86 8.21 4.29 -10.26
CA ASP A 86 8.48 5.60 -10.88
C ASP A 86 9.69 6.34 -10.30
N TRP A 87 10.12 5.97 -9.10
CA TRP A 87 11.29 6.52 -8.40
C TRP A 87 12.49 5.57 -8.41
N GLY A 88 12.47 4.53 -9.26
CA GLY A 88 13.60 3.64 -9.54
C GLY A 88 13.66 2.35 -8.71
N GLN A 89 12.95 2.27 -7.58
CA GLN A 89 12.88 1.05 -6.76
C GLN A 89 12.27 -0.13 -7.51
N TRP A 90 12.83 -1.31 -7.31
CA TRP A 90 12.27 -2.55 -7.84
C TRP A 90 11.32 -3.23 -6.85
N VAL A 91 10.19 -3.70 -7.35
CA VAL A 91 9.29 -4.60 -6.63
C VAL A 91 9.07 -5.87 -7.43
N GLY A 92 8.72 -6.95 -6.77
CA GLY A 92 8.54 -8.25 -7.40
C GLY A 92 7.25 -8.93 -6.99
N ILE A 93 6.75 -9.78 -7.88
CA ILE A 93 5.65 -10.71 -7.60
C ILE A 93 6.19 -12.13 -7.71
N LYS A 94 5.93 -12.95 -6.69
CA LYS A 94 6.01 -14.41 -6.80
C LYS A 94 4.60 -14.99 -6.83
N PRO A 95 4.15 -15.53 -7.98
CA PRO A 95 2.92 -16.29 -8.04
C PRO A 95 2.95 -17.46 -7.06
N GLU A 96 1.89 -17.60 -6.27
CA GLU A 96 1.82 -18.56 -5.16
C GLU A 96 2.99 -18.44 -4.15
N GLY A 97 3.54 -17.23 -3.99
CA GLY A 97 4.63 -16.95 -3.05
C GLY A 97 4.24 -17.04 -1.57
N LEU A 98 2.94 -17.08 -1.28
CA LEU A 98 2.39 -17.34 0.04
C LEU A 98 1.39 -18.51 -0.04
N VAL A 99 1.71 -19.61 0.66
CA VAL A 99 0.85 -20.80 0.73
C VAL A 99 0.59 -21.12 2.20
N ASN A 100 -0.62 -20.82 2.64
CA ASN A 100 -1.06 -21.12 4.00
C ASN A 100 -1.78 -22.47 4.02
N ARG A 101 -1.46 -23.31 5.01
CA ARG A 101 -2.07 -24.63 5.18
C ARG A 101 -2.97 -24.63 6.42
N THR A 102 -4.23 -24.95 6.23
CA THR A 102 -5.18 -25.15 7.32
C THR A 102 -5.62 -26.62 7.37
N MET A 103 -5.58 -27.21 8.55
CA MET A 103 -5.92 -28.63 8.75
C MET A 103 -7.13 -28.75 9.68
N PHE A 104 -8.05 -29.65 9.32
CA PHE A 104 -9.25 -29.93 10.10
C PHE A 104 -9.41 -31.42 10.30
N ASN A 105 -9.92 -31.81 11.47
CA ASN A 105 -10.28 -33.18 11.73
C ASN A 105 -11.79 -33.38 11.53
N LEU A 106 -12.17 -33.96 10.38
CA LEU A 106 -13.56 -34.28 10.04
C LEU A 106 -14.04 -35.59 10.67
N SER A 107 -13.17 -36.43 11.23
CA SER A 107 -13.53 -37.79 11.72
C SER A 107 -14.61 -37.80 12.80
N LYS A 108 -14.81 -36.67 13.49
CA LYS A 108 -15.84 -36.49 14.52
C LYS A 108 -17.21 -36.07 13.96
N ARG A 109 -17.31 -35.79 12.65
CA ARG A 109 -18.55 -35.35 12.00
C ARG A 109 -19.34 -36.56 11.44
N PRO A 110 -20.65 -36.70 11.71
CA PRO A 110 -21.43 -37.77 11.12
C PRO A 110 -21.36 -37.76 9.59
N GLY A 111 -21.11 -38.92 8.98
CA GLY A 111 -21.06 -39.06 7.52
C GLY A 111 -19.81 -38.48 6.84
N TRP A 112 -18.75 -38.15 7.59
CA TRP A 112 -17.52 -37.57 7.03
C TRP A 112 -16.86 -38.42 5.94
N GLN A 113 -17.03 -39.74 5.98
CA GLN A 113 -16.46 -40.67 4.99
C GLN A 113 -17.01 -40.42 3.58
N CYS A 114 -18.20 -39.83 3.47
CA CYS A 114 -18.84 -39.49 2.20
C CYS A 114 -18.63 -38.02 1.81
N MET A 115 -17.89 -37.24 2.60
CA MET A 115 -17.65 -35.83 2.28
C MET A 115 -16.76 -35.68 1.05
N THR A 116 -17.20 -34.79 0.17
CA THR A 116 -16.49 -34.38 -1.03
C THR A 116 -15.77 -33.05 -0.82
N ARG A 117 -14.92 -32.67 -1.78
CA ARG A 117 -14.30 -31.32 -1.80
C ARG A 117 -15.36 -30.22 -1.87
N ASP A 118 -16.45 -30.44 -2.60
CA ASP A 118 -17.53 -29.46 -2.70
C ASP A 118 -18.32 -29.30 -1.39
N ASP A 119 -18.40 -30.34 -0.57
CA ASP A 119 -18.96 -30.20 0.78
C ASP A 119 -18.10 -29.26 1.64
N LEU A 120 -16.76 -29.37 1.54
CA LEU A 120 -15.84 -28.43 2.19
C LEU A 120 -15.99 -27.01 1.64
N ARG A 121 -16.12 -26.85 0.32
CA ARG A 121 -16.36 -25.54 -0.29
C ARG A 121 -17.69 -24.94 0.13
N LEU A 122 -18.74 -25.75 0.25
CA LEU A 122 -20.05 -25.29 0.71
C LEU A 122 -20.00 -24.83 2.17
N MET A 123 -19.23 -25.52 3.01
CA MET A 123 -18.97 -25.08 4.38
C MET A 123 -18.21 -23.75 4.42
N ALA A 124 -17.17 -23.61 3.60
CA ALA A 124 -16.42 -22.36 3.47
C ALA A 124 -17.31 -21.22 2.94
N ALA A 125 -18.14 -21.48 1.92
CA ALA A 125 -19.07 -20.51 1.36
C ALA A 125 -20.05 -19.98 2.41
N ARG A 126 -20.58 -20.86 3.26
CA ARG A 126 -21.44 -20.48 4.40
C ARG A 126 -20.68 -19.67 5.45
N ALA A 127 -19.46 -20.08 5.80
CA ALA A 127 -18.64 -19.38 6.79
C ALA A 127 -18.20 -17.99 6.32
N LEU A 128 -17.93 -17.84 5.02
CA LEU A 128 -17.47 -16.60 4.38
C LEU A 128 -18.62 -15.75 3.85
N ASN A 129 -19.87 -16.18 4.04
CA ASN A 129 -21.07 -15.54 3.51
C ASN A 129 -20.96 -15.19 2.00
N THR A 130 -20.52 -16.15 1.20
CA THR A 130 -20.31 -15.99 -0.26
C THR A 130 -20.88 -17.18 -1.03
N SER A 131 -20.84 -17.11 -2.37
CA SER A 131 -21.36 -18.17 -3.23
C SER A 131 -20.39 -19.36 -3.32
N LEU A 132 -20.93 -20.57 -3.55
CA LEU A 132 -20.11 -21.76 -3.82
C LEU A 132 -19.22 -21.57 -5.07
N GLU A 133 -19.72 -20.87 -6.08
CA GLU A 133 -18.97 -20.58 -7.31
C GLU A 133 -17.74 -19.71 -7.01
N THR A 134 -17.90 -18.69 -6.17
CA THR A 134 -16.81 -17.82 -5.72
C THR A 134 -15.76 -18.63 -4.97
N VAL A 135 -16.16 -19.55 -4.08
CA VAL A 135 -15.21 -20.44 -3.39
C VAL A 135 -14.52 -21.40 -4.35
N ARG A 136 -15.24 -22.01 -5.30
CA ARG A 136 -14.65 -22.88 -6.33
C ARG A 136 -13.59 -22.16 -7.16
N PHE A 137 -13.84 -20.89 -7.49
CA PHE A 137 -12.91 -20.05 -8.24
C PHE A 137 -11.56 -19.88 -7.52
N PHE A 138 -11.58 -19.58 -6.22
CA PHE A 138 -10.35 -19.35 -5.44
C PHE A 138 -9.73 -20.60 -4.81
N TYR A 139 -10.48 -21.69 -4.68
CA TYR A 139 -10.03 -22.95 -4.09
C TYR A 139 -10.28 -24.13 -5.05
N PRO A 140 -9.43 -24.30 -6.09
CA PRO A 140 -9.51 -25.43 -7.03
C PRO A 140 -9.26 -26.77 -6.33
N ASP A 141 -9.48 -27.88 -7.04
CA ASP A 141 -9.42 -29.23 -6.45
C ASP A 141 -8.05 -29.59 -5.85
N GLU A 142 -6.98 -29.08 -6.44
CA GLU A 142 -5.59 -29.24 -5.97
C GLU A 142 -5.33 -28.61 -4.59
N ASP A 143 -6.17 -27.65 -4.19
CA ASP A 143 -6.05 -26.93 -2.93
C ASP A 143 -6.85 -27.58 -1.79
N LEU A 144 -7.61 -28.66 -2.08
CA LEU A 144 -8.44 -29.36 -1.10
C LEU A 144 -8.12 -30.86 -1.09
N VAL A 145 -7.61 -31.35 0.04
CA VAL A 145 -7.30 -32.77 0.24
C VAL A 145 -8.10 -33.32 1.41
N ILE A 146 -8.80 -34.43 1.20
CA ILE A 146 -9.47 -35.19 2.27
C ILE A 146 -8.76 -36.53 2.37
N HIS A 147 -8.07 -36.76 3.49
CA HIS A 147 -7.37 -38.00 3.75
C HIS A 147 -8.32 -39.09 4.24
N PRO A 148 -8.01 -40.39 3.99
CA PRO A 148 -8.79 -41.50 4.52
C PRO A 148 -8.88 -41.57 6.05
N SER A 149 -8.02 -40.84 6.76
CA SER A 149 -8.05 -40.68 8.23
C SER A 149 -9.14 -39.71 8.72
N GLY A 150 -9.81 -39.00 7.80
CA GLY A 150 -10.73 -37.91 8.12
C GLY A 150 -10.04 -36.57 8.36
N GLU A 151 -8.73 -36.49 8.15
CA GLU A 151 -8.01 -35.22 8.11
C GLU A 151 -8.28 -34.51 6.77
N ALA A 152 -8.69 -33.25 6.81
CA ALA A 152 -8.82 -32.41 5.63
C ALA A 152 -7.81 -31.27 5.66
N VAL A 153 -7.19 -31.01 4.51
CA VAL A 153 -6.19 -29.97 4.31
C VAL A 153 -6.68 -28.99 3.26
N ILE A 154 -6.64 -27.71 3.60
CA ILE A 154 -6.92 -26.59 2.68
C ILE A 154 -5.62 -25.82 2.47
N HIS A 155 -5.23 -25.65 1.21
CA HIS A 155 -4.14 -24.78 0.81
C HIS A 155 -4.71 -23.46 0.32
N GLN A 156 -4.39 -22.36 1.00
CA GLN A 156 -4.72 -21.03 0.55
C GLN A 156 -3.49 -20.44 -0.14
N ARG A 157 -3.56 -20.31 -1.46
CA ARG A 157 -2.47 -19.78 -2.29
C ARG A 157 -2.72 -18.32 -2.63
N LYS A 158 -1.69 -17.49 -2.47
CA LYS A 158 -1.70 -16.07 -2.77
C LYS A 158 -0.43 -15.68 -3.53
N ASP A 159 -0.57 -14.70 -4.41
CA ASP A 159 0.57 -14.09 -5.09
C ASP A 159 1.16 -13.04 -4.16
N ALA A 160 2.46 -13.10 -3.91
CA ALA A 160 3.13 -12.28 -2.91
C ALA A 160 3.98 -11.18 -3.55
N PHE A 161 3.87 -9.97 -3.00
CA PHE A 161 4.64 -8.79 -3.38
C PHE A 161 5.86 -8.63 -2.49
N TYR A 162 6.97 -8.22 -3.11
CA TYR A 162 8.25 -8.04 -2.43
C TYR A 162 8.94 -6.74 -2.87
N ILE A 163 9.65 -6.10 -1.95
CA ILE A 163 10.70 -5.11 -2.27
C ILE A 163 11.94 -5.89 -2.68
N LEU A 164 12.54 -5.51 -3.81
CA LEU A 164 13.73 -6.15 -4.36
C LEU A 164 14.93 -5.21 -4.29
N SER A 165 16.00 -5.65 -3.63
CA SER A 165 17.30 -5.00 -3.72
C SER A 165 17.91 -5.30 -5.10
N GLU A 166 18.30 -4.27 -5.86
CA GLU A 166 18.86 -4.41 -7.21
C GLU A 166 17.99 -5.27 -8.17
N GLY A 167 16.68 -5.30 -7.94
CA GLY A 167 15.74 -6.10 -8.73
C GLY A 167 15.84 -7.61 -8.54
N GLN A 168 16.50 -8.08 -7.49
CA GLN A 168 16.65 -9.51 -7.17
C GLN A 168 15.71 -9.96 -6.05
N PHE A 169 15.32 -11.24 -6.08
CA PHE A 169 14.54 -11.87 -5.00
C PHE A 169 15.39 -12.37 -3.83
N ASP A 170 16.71 -12.35 -3.96
CA ASP A 170 17.61 -12.64 -2.84
C ASP A 170 17.58 -11.47 -1.85
N GLY A 171 17.37 -11.77 -0.57
CA GLY A 171 17.17 -10.76 0.48
C GLY A 171 15.89 -9.92 0.33
N ALA A 172 14.93 -10.35 -0.49
CA ALA A 172 13.70 -9.60 -0.73
C ALA A 172 12.80 -9.50 0.50
N LYS A 173 12.18 -8.34 0.71
CA LYS A 173 11.30 -8.09 1.87
C LYS A 173 9.84 -8.19 1.44
N PHE A 174 9.06 -9.00 2.16
CA PHE A 174 7.62 -9.11 1.92
C PHE A 174 6.92 -7.76 2.15
N MET A 175 5.96 -7.44 1.30
CA MET A 175 5.14 -6.23 1.41
C MET A 175 3.69 -6.58 1.67
N SER A 176 3.11 -7.36 0.77
CA SER A 176 1.67 -7.50 0.59
C SER A 176 1.39 -8.75 -0.23
N CYS A 177 0.13 -9.15 -0.34
CA CYS A 177 -0.27 -10.25 -1.21
C CYS A 177 -1.63 -9.97 -1.86
N MET A 178 -1.92 -10.72 -2.92
CA MET A 178 -3.22 -10.73 -3.56
C MET A 178 -3.66 -12.17 -3.84
N SER A 179 -4.92 -12.35 -4.23
CA SER A 179 -5.40 -13.65 -4.68
C SER A 179 -4.55 -14.19 -5.83
N ARG A 180 -4.38 -15.52 -5.89
CA ARG A 180 -3.67 -16.21 -6.97
C ARG A 180 -4.27 -15.83 -8.33
N MET A 181 -3.49 -15.13 -9.15
CA MET A 181 -3.92 -14.72 -10.49
C MET A 181 -3.68 -15.83 -11.49
N ASN A 182 -4.54 -15.91 -12.50
CA ASN A 182 -4.27 -16.74 -13.67
C ASN A 182 -3.37 -15.97 -14.66
N TRP A 183 -2.06 -15.90 -14.39
CA TRP A 183 -1.14 -15.05 -15.15
C TRP A 183 -1.04 -15.36 -16.65
N HIS A 184 -1.32 -16.61 -17.07
CA HIS A 184 -1.30 -16.97 -18.49
C HIS A 184 -2.61 -16.61 -19.23
N ALA A 185 -3.68 -16.29 -18.48
CA ALA A 185 -4.98 -15.88 -19.01
C ALA A 185 -5.70 -15.02 -17.97
N ILE A 186 -5.40 -13.72 -17.96
CA ILE A 186 -5.95 -12.75 -17.02
C ILE A 186 -7.47 -12.70 -17.19
N ASP A 187 -8.20 -13.04 -16.13
CA ASP A 187 -9.65 -13.26 -16.13
C ASP A 187 -10.42 -12.46 -15.04
N TYR A 188 -9.71 -11.75 -14.15
CA TYR A 188 -10.31 -10.86 -13.15
C TYR A 188 -9.37 -9.76 -12.67
N LEU A 189 -9.92 -8.79 -11.93
CA LEU A 189 -9.15 -7.77 -11.19
C LEU A 189 -9.03 -8.18 -9.71
N PRO A 190 -7.80 -8.28 -9.16
CA PRO A 190 -7.59 -8.85 -7.83
C PRO A 190 -7.83 -7.87 -6.68
N VAL A 191 -8.04 -8.44 -5.49
CA VAL A 191 -7.95 -7.74 -4.21
C VAL A 191 -6.52 -7.79 -3.69
N VAL A 192 -6.02 -6.66 -3.20
CA VAL A 192 -4.74 -6.57 -2.52
C VAL A 192 -4.97 -6.50 -1.01
N GLU A 193 -4.32 -7.37 -0.27
CA GLU A 193 -4.30 -7.39 1.19
C GLU A 193 -3.03 -6.72 1.72
N LEU A 194 -3.07 -6.15 2.93
CA LEU A 194 -1.96 -5.35 3.49
C LEU A 194 -1.58 -4.17 2.57
N PHE A 195 -2.57 -3.51 1.99
CA PHE A 195 -2.38 -2.43 1.01
C PHE A 195 -1.51 -1.27 1.53
N LEU A 196 -1.57 -0.96 2.83
CA LEU A 196 -0.78 0.12 3.45
C LEU A 196 0.73 -0.16 3.45
N SER A 197 1.13 -1.40 3.21
CA SER A 197 2.52 -1.84 3.07
C SER A 197 3.06 -1.66 1.65
N LEU A 198 2.22 -1.25 0.68
CA LEU A 198 2.66 -1.02 -0.69
C LEU A 198 3.46 0.27 -0.82
N LEU A 199 4.60 0.18 -1.49
CA LEU A 199 5.38 1.34 -1.89
C LEU A 199 4.58 2.21 -2.88
N PRO A 200 4.75 3.54 -2.84
CA PRO A 200 4.13 4.44 -3.81
C PRO A 200 4.49 4.03 -5.25
N GLY A 201 3.46 3.87 -6.08
CA GLY A 201 3.61 3.44 -7.49
C GLY A 201 3.45 1.94 -7.73
N THR A 202 3.49 1.07 -6.70
CA THR A 202 3.35 -0.40 -6.89
C THR A 202 2.05 -0.77 -7.59
N GLY A 203 0.93 -0.14 -7.23
CA GLY A 203 -0.36 -0.37 -7.89
C GLY A 203 -0.32 -0.03 -9.39
N SER A 204 0.21 1.13 -9.76
CA SER A 204 0.34 1.56 -11.16
C SER A 204 1.24 0.62 -11.97
N ALA A 205 2.41 0.25 -11.45
CA ALA A 205 3.33 -0.66 -12.12
C ALA A 205 2.73 -2.08 -12.29
N THR A 206 2.01 -2.55 -11.27
CA THR A 206 1.33 -3.85 -11.32
C THR A 206 0.21 -3.86 -12.35
N PHE A 207 -0.59 -2.79 -12.41
CA PHE A 207 -1.67 -2.70 -13.40
C PHE A 207 -1.16 -2.44 -14.81
N GLU A 208 0.00 -1.79 -14.98
CA GLU A 208 0.71 -1.73 -16.27
C GLU A 208 1.09 -3.13 -16.76
N LEU A 209 1.59 -4.00 -15.86
CA LEU A 209 1.85 -5.40 -16.16
C LEU A 209 0.56 -6.18 -16.48
N ILE A 210 -0.43 -6.16 -15.58
CA ILE A 210 -1.71 -6.90 -15.75
C ILE A 210 -2.38 -6.49 -17.06
N ARG A 211 -2.45 -5.19 -17.33
CA ARG A 211 -3.03 -4.67 -18.57
C ARG A 211 -2.24 -5.11 -19.79
N GLY A 212 -0.91 -5.07 -19.72
CA GLY A 212 -0.03 -5.53 -20.79
C GLY A 212 -0.22 -7.01 -21.13
N LEU A 213 -0.23 -7.89 -20.11
CA LEU A 213 -0.47 -9.32 -20.29
C LEU A 213 -1.87 -9.60 -20.84
N TYR A 214 -2.88 -8.90 -20.32
CA TYR A 214 -4.25 -9.02 -20.81
C TYR A 214 -4.37 -8.66 -22.29
N ASP A 215 -3.74 -7.56 -22.74
CA ASP A 215 -3.75 -7.14 -24.15
C ASP A 215 -3.03 -8.16 -25.06
N ASP A 216 -1.91 -8.74 -24.59
CA ASP A 216 -1.19 -9.78 -25.32
C ASP A 216 -2.05 -11.05 -25.50
N GLN A 217 -2.87 -11.36 -24.49
CA GLN A 217 -3.75 -12.54 -24.46
C GLN A 217 -5.06 -12.32 -25.23
N ASN A 218 -5.51 -11.07 -25.41
CA ASN A 218 -6.81 -10.73 -26.00
C ASN A 218 -6.70 -9.69 -27.13
N PRO A 219 -5.89 -9.92 -28.18
CA PRO A 219 -5.57 -8.89 -29.17
C PRO A 219 -6.72 -8.50 -30.11
N VAL A 220 -7.75 -9.33 -30.25
CA VAL A 220 -8.86 -9.13 -31.20
C VAL A 220 -10.19 -8.86 -30.49
N ASN A 221 -10.54 -9.69 -29.51
CA ASN A 221 -11.83 -9.63 -28.80
C ASN A 221 -11.59 -9.52 -27.28
N PRO A 222 -11.34 -8.31 -26.75
CA PRO A 222 -11.18 -8.12 -25.32
C PRO A 222 -12.49 -8.42 -24.58
N HIS A 223 -12.43 -9.35 -23.63
CA HIS A 223 -13.56 -9.68 -22.75
C HIS A 223 -13.54 -8.84 -21.47
N PRO A 224 -14.69 -8.37 -20.95
CA PRO A 224 -14.70 -7.58 -19.73
C PRO A 224 -14.20 -8.38 -18.52
N LEU A 225 -13.42 -7.74 -17.67
CA LEU A 225 -12.98 -8.28 -16.38
C LEU A 225 -13.98 -7.92 -15.29
N ARG A 226 -13.96 -8.67 -14.18
CA ARG A 226 -14.72 -8.35 -12.96
C ARG A 226 -13.77 -8.28 -11.77
N TYR A 227 -14.10 -7.45 -10.79
CA TYR A 227 -13.39 -7.44 -9.51
C TYR A 227 -13.80 -8.65 -8.67
N ARG A 228 -12.83 -9.41 -8.14
CA ARG A 228 -13.11 -10.62 -7.35
C ARG A 228 -12.15 -10.74 -6.17
N GLY A 229 -12.68 -11.18 -5.02
CA GLY A 229 -11.93 -11.55 -3.82
C GLY A 229 -12.79 -12.27 -2.78
N ILE A 230 -12.14 -12.85 -1.77
CA ILE A 230 -12.79 -13.48 -0.61
C ILE A 230 -12.10 -12.99 0.68
N PRO A 231 -12.75 -12.12 1.48
CA PRO A 231 -13.88 -11.27 1.07
C PRO A 231 -13.43 -10.17 0.08
N PRO A 232 -14.36 -9.54 -0.66
CA PRO A 232 -14.04 -8.34 -1.44
C PRO A 232 -13.80 -7.13 -0.52
N TYR A 233 -12.85 -6.27 -0.88
CA TYR A 233 -12.53 -5.02 -0.18
C TYR A 233 -12.49 -3.84 -1.16
N PRO A 234 -13.65 -3.43 -1.74
CA PRO A 234 -13.67 -2.32 -2.66
C PRO A 234 -13.31 -1.02 -1.95
N SER A 235 -12.63 -0.12 -2.66
CA SER A 235 -12.26 1.19 -2.13
C SER A 235 -12.19 2.23 -3.25
N LEU A 236 -12.31 3.51 -2.89
CA LEU A 236 -12.09 4.61 -3.83
C LEU A 236 -10.71 4.55 -4.49
N GLY A 237 -9.69 4.11 -3.73
CA GLY A 237 -8.33 3.92 -4.25
C GLY A 237 -8.26 2.85 -5.32
N ALA A 238 -8.87 1.68 -5.07
CA ALA A 238 -8.95 0.60 -6.05
C ALA A 238 -9.73 1.02 -7.30
N TYR A 239 -10.91 1.64 -7.14
CA TYR A 239 -11.70 2.14 -8.27
C TYR A 239 -10.92 3.14 -9.13
N SER A 240 -10.24 4.09 -8.48
CA SER A 240 -9.43 5.12 -9.17
C SER A 240 -8.24 4.51 -9.89
N LEU A 241 -7.59 3.49 -9.33
CA LEU A 241 -6.51 2.76 -9.98
C LEU A 241 -7.01 1.97 -11.18
N PHE A 242 -8.09 1.20 -11.03
CA PHE A 242 -8.65 0.39 -12.11
C PHE A 242 -9.11 1.27 -13.27
N SER A 243 -9.72 2.42 -12.97
CA SER A 243 -10.22 3.39 -13.95
C SER A 243 -9.10 4.05 -14.79
N GLN A 244 -7.83 3.93 -14.38
CA GLN A 244 -6.69 4.35 -15.21
C GLN A 244 -6.45 3.40 -16.38
N PHE A 245 -6.73 2.10 -16.22
CA PHE A 245 -6.41 1.04 -17.19
C PHE A 245 -7.65 0.40 -17.82
N PHE A 246 -8.81 0.54 -17.18
CA PHE A 246 -10.07 -0.04 -17.61
C PHE A 246 -11.20 0.99 -17.47
N VAL A 247 -12.27 0.79 -18.23
CA VAL A 247 -13.50 1.60 -18.20
C VAL A 247 -14.56 0.79 -17.47
N PRO A 248 -15.06 1.26 -16.32
CA PRO A 248 -16.11 0.58 -15.58
C PRO A 248 -17.47 0.79 -16.26
N SER A 249 -18.27 -0.27 -16.31
CA SER A 249 -19.64 -0.23 -16.81
C SER A 249 -20.53 -1.24 -16.07
N LEU A 250 -21.84 -1.03 -16.19
CA LEU A 250 -22.86 -1.94 -15.69
C LEU A 250 -23.85 -2.24 -16.81
N GLU A 251 -24.38 -3.47 -16.84
CA GLU A 251 -25.42 -3.86 -17.81
C GLU A 251 -26.70 -3.05 -17.61
N SER A 252 -27.02 -2.66 -16.37
CA SER A 252 -28.20 -1.85 -16.04
C SER A 252 -28.06 -0.37 -16.40
N GLY A 253 -26.85 0.11 -16.71
CA GLY A 253 -26.57 1.53 -16.95
C GLY A 253 -26.50 2.41 -15.69
N GLU A 254 -26.56 1.82 -14.49
CA GLU A 254 -26.30 2.51 -13.22
C GLU A 254 -24.90 3.15 -13.16
N ASN A 255 -24.70 4.10 -12.26
CA ASN A 255 -23.37 4.63 -11.97
C ASN A 255 -22.49 3.51 -11.36
N PRO A 256 -21.34 3.15 -11.98
CA PRO A 256 -20.52 2.05 -11.50
C PRO A 256 -19.86 2.29 -10.13
N LEU A 257 -19.61 3.55 -9.74
CA LEU A 257 -18.84 3.83 -8.53
C LEU A 257 -19.57 3.40 -7.24
N PRO A 258 -20.83 3.81 -6.97
CA PRO A 258 -21.55 3.34 -5.79
C PRO A 258 -21.71 1.82 -5.73
N VAL A 259 -21.94 1.18 -6.89
CA VAL A 259 -22.07 -0.29 -6.98
C VAL A 259 -20.74 -0.98 -6.70
N PHE A 260 -19.63 -0.42 -7.19
CA PHE A 260 -18.30 -0.93 -6.87
C PHE A 260 -18.00 -0.84 -5.38
N LEU A 261 -18.34 0.28 -4.73
CA LEU A 261 -18.05 0.51 -3.30
C LEU A 261 -18.90 -0.36 -2.36
N ASP A 262 -19.98 -0.98 -2.84
CA ASP A 262 -20.75 -1.96 -2.10
C ASP A 262 -20.06 -3.34 -2.19
N PRO A 263 -19.52 -3.90 -1.09
CA PRO A 263 -18.83 -5.19 -1.12
C PRO A 263 -19.69 -6.32 -1.69
N ALA A 264 -21.01 -6.32 -1.46
CA ALA A 264 -21.93 -7.35 -1.94
C ALA A 264 -22.13 -7.28 -3.46
N ARG A 265 -22.01 -6.09 -4.05
CA ARG A 265 -22.30 -5.83 -5.47
C ARG A 265 -21.06 -5.49 -6.31
N SER A 266 -19.90 -5.33 -5.69
CA SER A 266 -18.66 -4.90 -6.34
C SER A 266 -18.25 -5.74 -7.57
N HIS A 267 -18.63 -7.02 -7.59
CA HIS A 267 -18.40 -7.98 -8.67
C HIS A 267 -19.35 -7.83 -9.88
N GLU A 268 -20.39 -7.00 -9.78
CA GLU A 268 -21.33 -6.68 -10.87
C GLU A 268 -20.69 -5.74 -11.89
N VAL A 269 -19.75 -4.89 -11.47
CA VAL A 269 -19.07 -3.92 -12.34
C VAL A 269 -18.17 -4.63 -13.34
N LEU A 270 -18.42 -4.39 -14.62
CA LEU A 270 -17.62 -4.85 -15.74
C LEU A 270 -16.52 -3.84 -16.04
N TRP A 271 -15.31 -4.34 -16.28
CA TRP A 271 -14.13 -3.53 -16.55
C TRP A 271 -13.59 -3.87 -17.93
N THR A 272 -13.80 -2.96 -18.88
CA THR A 272 -13.31 -3.11 -20.26
C THR A 272 -12.00 -2.35 -20.46
N PRO A 273 -11.07 -2.81 -21.31
CA PRO A 273 -9.82 -2.10 -21.52
C PRO A 273 -10.03 -0.65 -22.01
N THR A 274 -9.39 0.33 -21.36
CA THR A 274 -9.32 1.70 -21.89
C THR A 274 -8.47 1.75 -23.17
N THR A 275 -8.78 2.67 -24.10
CA THR A 275 -8.05 2.85 -25.36
C THR A 275 -6.69 3.54 -25.18
N HIS A 276 -6.57 4.35 -24.13
CA HIS A 276 -5.36 5.13 -23.83
C HIS A 276 -4.98 4.94 -22.36
N PRO A 277 -4.37 3.78 -22.00
CA PRO A 277 -3.83 3.61 -20.66
C PRO A 277 -2.62 4.55 -20.47
N PRO A 278 -2.31 4.95 -19.23
CA PRO A 278 -1.10 5.71 -18.95
C PRO A 278 0.15 4.87 -19.28
N VAL A 279 1.16 5.52 -19.87
CA VAL A 279 2.47 4.94 -20.19
C VAL A 279 3.57 5.77 -19.51
N ARG A 280 4.62 5.11 -19.03
CA ARG A 280 5.68 5.73 -18.23
C ARG A 280 6.97 5.88 -19.03
N TYR A 281 7.51 7.09 -19.06
CA TYR A 281 8.81 7.39 -19.66
C TYR A 281 9.79 7.76 -18.56
N PHE A 282 10.97 7.16 -18.55
CA PHE A 282 12.03 7.48 -17.62
C PHE A 282 13.05 8.38 -18.31
N LYS A 283 13.54 9.39 -17.58
CA LYS A 283 14.65 10.24 -18.00
C LYS A 283 15.76 10.12 -16.97
N ARG A 284 16.75 9.30 -17.28
CA ARG A 284 17.78 8.88 -16.31
C ARG A 284 18.65 10.04 -15.84
N GLU A 285 19.00 10.98 -16.72
CA GLU A 285 19.86 12.12 -16.36
C GLU A 285 19.17 13.06 -15.37
N ALA A 286 17.85 13.18 -15.47
CA ALA A 286 17.05 14.01 -14.59
C ALA A 286 16.48 13.25 -13.39
N GLN A 287 16.60 11.91 -13.36
CA GLN A 287 15.99 11.02 -12.37
C GLN A 287 14.46 11.23 -12.26
N LEU A 288 13.81 11.37 -13.42
CA LEU A 288 12.37 11.61 -13.53
C LEU A 288 11.66 10.43 -14.17
N CYS A 289 10.44 10.16 -13.72
CA CYS A 289 9.46 9.36 -14.44
C CYS A 289 8.25 10.22 -14.80
N VAL A 290 7.88 10.25 -16.08
CA VAL A 290 6.75 10.99 -16.62
C VAL A 290 5.70 10.00 -17.11
N ALA A 291 4.52 10.01 -16.49
CA ALA A 291 3.37 9.23 -16.94
C ALA A 291 2.48 10.07 -17.85
N VAL A 292 2.28 9.59 -19.09
CA VAL A 292 1.48 10.27 -20.12
C VAL A 292 0.26 9.44 -20.46
N ARG A 293 -0.91 10.07 -20.58
CA ARG A 293 -2.16 9.46 -21.01
C ARG A 293 -2.81 10.31 -22.08
N GLY A 294 -3.12 9.73 -23.25
CA GLY A 294 -3.76 10.46 -24.34
C GLY A 294 -3.00 11.73 -24.77
N GLY A 295 -1.66 11.70 -24.71
CA GLY A 295 -0.80 12.85 -25.02
C GLY A 295 -0.71 13.93 -23.95
N ALA A 296 -1.36 13.77 -22.78
CA ALA A 296 -1.25 14.69 -21.66
C ALA A 296 -0.44 14.08 -20.49
N ILE A 297 0.37 14.90 -19.83
CA ILE A 297 1.09 14.50 -18.60
C ILE A 297 0.09 14.33 -17.47
N GLN A 298 0.03 13.12 -16.89
CA GLN A 298 -0.84 12.80 -15.76
C GLN A 298 -0.10 12.91 -14.43
N LYS A 299 1.14 12.45 -14.41
CA LYS A 299 1.95 12.35 -13.20
C LYS A 299 3.42 12.51 -13.55
N VAL A 300 4.16 13.24 -12.72
CA VAL A 300 5.63 13.29 -12.77
C VAL A 300 6.17 12.94 -11.40
N THR A 301 7.09 11.99 -11.33
CA THR A 301 7.79 11.58 -10.12
C THR A 301 9.26 11.97 -10.25
N ASP A 302 9.80 12.64 -9.22
CA ASP A 302 11.22 12.97 -9.10
C ASP A 302 11.84 12.05 -8.05
N ALA A 303 12.71 11.14 -8.46
CA ALA A 303 13.30 10.15 -7.56
C ALA A 303 14.18 10.78 -6.47
N ASN A 304 14.60 12.04 -6.66
CA ASN A 304 15.40 12.80 -5.71
C ASN A 304 14.57 13.73 -4.83
N ASP A 305 13.25 13.61 -4.84
CA ASP A 305 12.37 14.46 -4.03
C ASP A 305 12.32 14.01 -2.55
N PRO A 306 12.79 14.84 -1.61
CA PRO A 306 12.79 14.49 -0.18
C PRO A 306 11.39 14.43 0.44
N THR A 307 10.32 14.90 -0.23
CA THR A 307 8.97 14.76 0.30
C THR A 307 8.29 13.46 -0.13
N GLY A 308 8.87 12.69 -1.05
CA GLY A 308 8.33 11.41 -1.52
C GLY A 308 6.97 11.51 -2.23
N GLN A 309 6.64 12.64 -2.86
CA GLN A 309 5.34 12.84 -3.53
C GLN A 309 5.47 13.16 -5.02
N PRO A 310 4.58 12.64 -5.86
CA PRO A 310 4.55 13.01 -7.27
C PRO A 310 3.81 14.35 -7.50
N TYR A 311 4.07 14.95 -8.66
CA TYR A 311 3.28 16.05 -9.22
C TYR A 311 2.17 15.49 -10.11
N TYR A 312 0.99 16.10 -10.07
CA TYR A 312 -0.15 15.68 -10.90
C TYR A 312 -0.54 16.76 -11.92
N GLY A 313 -0.98 16.33 -13.10
CA GLY A 313 -1.51 17.25 -14.12
C GLY A 313 -2.73 18.02 -13.61
N SER A 314 -2.94 19.23 -14.12
CA SER A 314 -4.04 20.14 -13.70
C SER A 314 -5.45 19.70 -14.16
N GLY A 315 -5.68 18.41 -14.42
CA GLY A 315 -6.91 17.85 -14.96
C GLY A 315 -7.79 17.12 -13.92
N GLU A 316 -9.09 17.38 -14.00
CA GLU A 316 -10.25 16.72 -13.34
C GLU A 316 -10.54 16.98 -11.84
N THR A 317 -9.56 17.11 -10.93
CA THR A 317 -9.88 17.20 -9.47
C THR A 317 -9.58 18.55 -8.79
N GLY A 318 -9.10 19.55 -9.53
CA GLY A 318 -9.12 20.96 -9.10
C GLY A 318 -8.17 21.38 -7.96
N VAL A 319 -7.60 20.44 -7.20
CA VAL A 319 -6.54 20.67 -6.21
C VAL A 319 -5.50 19.58 -6.38
N GLY A 320 -4.28 19.95 -6.82
CA GLY A 320 -3.16 19.00 -6.87
C GLY A 320 -2.91 18.41 -5.49
N ALA A 321 -2.56 17.12 -5.42
CA ALA A 321 -2.24 16.48 -4.14
C ALA A 321 -1.14 17.30 -3.44
N SER A 322 -1.41 17.74 -2.21
CA SER A 322 -0.46 18.53 -1.39
C SER A 322 0.10 19.78 -2.06
N GLU A 323 -0.68 20.50 -2.87
CA GLU A 323 -0.25 21.72 -3.58
C GLU A 323 0.76 21.47 -4.72
N ARG A 324 0.86 20.23 -5.21
CA ARG A 324 1.82 19.84 -6.24
C ARG A 324 1.17 19.63 -7.60
N THR A 325 1.60 20.41 -8.57
CA THR A 325 1.05 20.39 -9.93
C THR A 325 2.16 20.32 -10.97
N VAL A 326 1.85 19.73 -12.12
CA VAL A 326 2.67 19.84 -13.33
C VAL A 326 1.87 20.55 -14.42
N ILE A 327 2.48 21.55 -15.03
CA ILE A 327 1.90 22.37 -16.10
C ILE A 327 2.80 22.26 -17.33
N VAL A 328 2.21 22.09 -18.51
CA VAL A 328 2.94 22.09 -19.78
C VAL A 328 2.85 23.47 -20.41
N GLN A 329 4.00 24.13 -20.64
CA GLN A 329 4.10 25.43 -21.28
C GLN A 329 5.10 25.38 -22.44
N GLY A 330 4.61 25.49 -23.66
CA GLY A 330 5.44 25.41 -24.87
C GLY A 330 6.20 24.08 -24.96
N ALA A 331 7.53 24.15 -24.98
CA ALA A 331 8.45 23.00 -25.05
C ALA A 331 8.98 22.57 -23.67
N SER A 332 8.36 23.01 -22.57
CA SER A 332 8.78 22.66 -21.22
C SER A 332 7.59 22.28 -20.36
N MET A 333 7.85 21.45 -19.35
CA MET A 333 6.95 21.28 -18.21
C MET A 333 7.48 22.06 -17.02
N ILE A 334 6.57 22.52 -16.17
CA ILE A 334 6.83 23.25 -14.95
C ILE A 334 6.26 22.42 -13.81
N LEU A 335 7.12 22.03 -12.88
CA LEU A 335 6.72 21.39 -11.64
C LEU A 335 6.56 22.48 -10.58
N GLU A 336 5.37 22.61 -10.01
CA GLU A 336 5.07 23.56 -8.94
C GLU A 336 4.86 22.82 -7.62
N ASP A 337 5.48 23.30 -6.56
CA ASP A 337 5.30 22.84 -5.17
C ASP A 337 5.22 24.08 -4.27
N GLY A 338 3.99 24.49 -3.95
CA GLY A 338 3.72 25.77 -3.31
C GLY A 338 4.27 26.93 -4.13
N VAL A 339 5.25 27.65 -3.59
CA VAL A 339 5.92 28.78 -4.26
C VAL A 339 7.10 28.37 -5.15
N THR A 340 7.53 27.11 -5.06
CA THR A 340 8.70 26.61 -5.80
C THR A 340 8.29 26.20 -7.22
N ARG A 341 9.10 26.57 -8.22
CA ARG A 341 8.89 26.21 -9.63
C ARG A 341 10.16 25.65 -10.24
N LYS A 342 10.07 24.48 -10.88
CA LYS A 342 11.17 23.84 -11.60
C LYS A 342 10.79 23.65 -13.07
N HIS A 343 11.56 24.25 -13.97
CA HIS A 343 11.35 24.13 -15.42
C HIS A 343 12.17 22.97 -15.97
N ILE A 344 11.53 22.11 -16.77
CA ILE A 344 12.14 20.92 -17.33
C ILE A 344 11.76 20.82 -18.81
N PRO A 345 12.73 20.72 -19.74
CA PRO A 345 12.44 20.56 -21.16
C PRO A 345 11.64 19.27 -21.41
N LEU A 346 10.63 19.36 -22.27
CA LEU A 346 9.89 18.19 -22.74
C LEU A 346 10.80 17.35 -23.63
N ASP A 347 10.76 16.04 -23.44
CA ASP A 347 11.37 15.11 -24.38
C ASP A 347 10.40 14.78 -25.53
N PRO A 348 10.81 14.90 -26.80
CA PRO A 348 9.99 14.48 -27.93
C PRO A 348 9.56 13.00 -27.85
N LEU A 349 10.35 12.14 -27.20
CA LEU A 349 10.02 10.72 -27.03
C LEU A 349 8.79 10.49 -26.16
N TRP A 350 8.45 11.44 -25.28
CA TRP A 350 7.27 11.34 -24.41
C TRP A 350 5.95 11.52 -25.17
N ARG A 351 6.01 12.01 -26.42
CA ARG A 351 4.85 12.22 -27.31
C ARG A 351 3.74 13.04 -26.63
N VAL A 352 4.13 13.99 -25.79
CA VAL A 352 3.21 14.94 -25.17
C VAL A 352 2.68 15.86 -26.27
N MET A 353 1.36 15.92 -26.44
CA MET A 353 0.75 16.84 -27.38
C MET A 353 0.82 18.26 -26.81
N HIS A 354 1.31 19.21 -27.59
CA HIS A 354 1.36 20.62 -27.20
C HIS A 354 -0.06 21.20 -27.15
N ALA A 355 -0.78 20.99 -26.04
CA ALA A 355 -2.00 21.73 -25.74
C ALA A 355 -2.31 21.69 -24.24
N SER A 356 -1.76 22.65 -23.51
CA SER A 356 -2.59 23.36 -22.54
C SER A 356 -2.48 24.83 -22.88
N THR A 357 -3.36 25.30 -23.78
CA THR A 357 -3.74 26.71 -23.75
C THR A 357 -4.49 26.90 -22.45
N ASP A 358 -3.80 27.43 -21.45
CA ASP A 358 -4.41 27.93 -20.24
C ASP A 358 -5.52 28.93 -20.63
N THR A 359 -6.78 28.55 -20.43
CA THR A 359 -7.87 29.51 -20.29
C THR A 359 -8.75 29.07 -19.15
N GLY A 360 -8.21 29.17 -17.95
CA GLY A 360 -9.04 29.17 -16.77
C GLY A 360 -8.21 29.03 -15.53
N LYS A 361 -7.82 30.17 -14.96
CA LYS A 361 -7.65 30.31 -13.52
C LYS A 361 -8.84 29.66 -12.78
N LYS A 362 -8.81 28.35 -12.57
CA LYS A 362 -8.99 27.89 -11.21
C LYS A 362 -7.63 28.17 -10.62
N ALA A 363 -7.50 29.36 -10.01
CA ALA A 363 -6.43 29.58 -9.08
C ALA A 363 -6.32 28.27 -8.30
N SER A 364 -5.14 27.63 -8.30
CA SER A 364 -4.79 26.79 -7.18
C SER A 364 -5.26 27.62 -5.98
N LEU A 365 -6.26 27.14 -5.25
CA LEU A 365 -6.52 27.69 -3.94
C LEU A 365 -5.23 27.38 -3.22
N ILE A 366 -4.25 28.27 -3.34
CA ILE A 366 -3.04 28.28 -2.54
C ILE A 366 -3.65 28.48 -1.18
N HIS A 367 -3.81 27.37 -0.47
CA HIS A 367 -4.24 27.45 0.90
C HIS A 367 -3.17 28.30 1.58
N GLN A 368 -3.58 29.25 2.40
CA GLN A 368 -2.60 30.05 3.14
C GLN A 368 -1.69 29.18 4.03
N ARG A 369 -2.08 27.92 4.24
CA ARG A 369 -1.33 26.92 5.00
C ARG A 369 -1.08 25.65 4.19
N SER A 370 0.20 25.27 4.13
CA SER A 370 0.71 24.03 3.59
C SER A 370 0.81 22.95 4.69
N TRP A 371 0.98 21.69 4.31
CA TRP A 371 1.28 20.60 5.26
C TRP A 371 2.58 20.88 6.03
N ARG A 372 3.48 21.69 5.46
CA ARG A 372 4.74 22.11 6.07
C ARG A 372 4.53 22.98 7.31
N ASP A 373 3.43 23.71 7.38
CA ASP A 373 3.11 24.59 8.52
C ASP A 373 2.67 23.80 9.76
N LEU A 374 2.42 22.49 9.62
CA LEU A 374 2.18 21.60 10.75
C LEU A 374 3.45 21.35 11.58
N PHE A 375 4.62 21.78 11.10
CA PHE A 375 5.90 21.65 11.78
C PHE A 375 6.41 23.03 12.24
N PRO A 376 6.27 23.39 13.53
CA PRO A 376 6.68 24.72 14.02
C PRO A 376 8.17 25.05 13.79
N PHE A 377 9.02 24.03 13.69
CA PHE A 377 10.47 24.16 13.44
C PHE A 377 10.85 23.84 11.99
N GLY A 378 9.87 23.75 11.09
CA GLY A 378 10.03 23.30 9.72
C GLY A 378 9.96 21.76 9.58
N PRO A 379 9.59 21.24 8.39
CA PRO A 379 9.57 19.81 8.13
C PRO A 379 10.94 19.17 8.39
N PRO A 380 10.98 17.93 8.91
CA PRO A 380 12.25 17.26 9.15
C PRO A 380 12.97 16.97 7.83
N GLN A 381 14.30 16.89 7.86
CA GLN A 381 15.10 16.49 6.70
C GLN A 381 14.99 14.97 6.50
N VAL A 382 14.61 14.54 5.31
CA VAL A 382 14.39 13.13 4.97
C VAL A 382 15.06 12.85 3.63
N MET A 383 15.76 11.72 3.51
CA MET A 383 16.32 11.31 2.23
C MET A 383 15.21 10.84 1.29
N PRO A 384 15.26 11.11 -0.03
CA PRO A 384 14.20 10.73 -0.96
C PRO A 384 13.79 9.26 -0.88
N HIS A 385 14.76 8.35 -0.78
CA HIS A 385 14.50 6.93 -0.64
C HIS A 385 13.73 6.58 0.65
N GLU A 386 14.00 7.26 1.77
CA GLU A 386 13.27 7.08 3.03
C GLU A 386 11.85 7.62 2.93
N ALA A 387 11.67 8.77 2.27
CA ALA A 387 10.37 9.39 2.08
C ALA A 387 9.43 8.48 1.24
N TYR A 388 9.93 7.93 0.13
CA TYR A 388 9.18 6.96 -0.68
C TYR A 388 8.98 5.61 0.03
N SER A 389 9.93 5.20 0.87
CA SER A 389 9.91 3.89 1.56
C SER A 389 9.26 3.91 2.95
N ALA A 390 8.63 5.02 3.35
CA ALA A 390 7.91 5.14 4.62
C ALA A 390 6.59 4.34 4.61
N VAL A 391 6.70 3.01 4.63
CA VAL A 391 5.62 2.03 4.70
C VAL A 391 5.95 0.99 5.77
N LEU A 392 4.94 0.35 6.33
CA LEU A 392 5.12 -0.71 7.33
C LEU A 392 5.33 -2.05 6.62
N LEU A 393 6.37 -2.80 6.98
CA LEU A 393 6.71 -4.08 6.35
C LEU A 393 6.71 -5.20 7.37
N TYR A 394 5.76 -6.13 7.21
CA TYR A 394 5.60 -7.24 8.14
C TYR A 394 6.44 -8.44 7.70
N PRO A 395 7.15 -9.11 8.62
CA PRO A 395 7.81 -10.37 8.31
C PRO A 395 6.80 -11.41 7.80
N GLN A 396 7.16 -12.12 6.74
CA GLN A 396 6.34 -13.20 6.19
C GLN A 396 6.47 -14.50 7.01
N ASP A 397 7.58 -14.66 7.73
CA ASP A 397 7.96 -15.83 8.51
C ASP A 397 7.63 -15.64 10.00
N ASP A 398 8.30 -16.41 10.87
CA ASP A 398 8.13 -16.35 12.32
C ASP A 398 9.05 -15.33 13.01
N ALA A 399 9.70 -14.44 12.27
CA ALA A 399 10.41 -13.31 12.86
C ALA A 399 9.42 -12.38 13.58
N LEU A 400 9.91 -11.69 14.62
CA LEU A 400 9.12 -10.69 15.33
C LEU A 400 8.91 -9.48 14.43
N ALA A 401 7.68 -8.97 14.38
CA ALA A 401 7.42 -7.66 13.82
C ALA A 401 8.17 -6.59 14.62
N ASP A 402 8.74 -5.63 13.89
CA ASP A 402 9.43 -4.50 14.47
C ASP A 402 8.45 -3.55 15.19
N GLU A 403 9.02 -2.56 15.87
CA GLU A 403 8.30 -1.65 16.74
C GLU A 403 7.19 -0.90 16.02
N ARG A 404 7.50 -0.21 14.90
CA ARG A 404 6.56 0.63 14.15
C ARG A 404 5.45 -0.19 13.50
N GLU A 405 5.81 -1.35 12.96
CA GLU A 405 4.92 -2.34 12.37
C GLU A 405 3.94 -2.90 13.39
N SER A 406 4.32 -2.96 14.67
CA SER A 406 3.45 -3.45 15.75
C SER A 406 2.41 -2.41 16.20
N GLN A 407 2.61 -1.12 15.91
CA GLN A 407 1.77 -0.04 16.43
C GLN A 407 0.32 -0.07 15.94
N PRO A 408 0.02 -0.28 14.63
CA PRO A 408 -1.37 -0.32 14.15
C PRO A 408 -2.23 -1.34 14.87
N PHE A 409 -1.67 -2.51 15.25
CA PHE A 409 -2.44 -3.52 15.98
C PHE A 409 -2.98 -3.02 17.32
N VAL A 410 -2.34 -2.03 17.93
CA VAL A 410 -2.79 -1.42 19.18
C VAL A 410 -3.71 -0.24 18.94
N PHE A 411 -3.28 0.70 18.10
CA PHE A 411 -3.98 1.97 17.99
C PHE A 411 -5.21 1.91 17.08
N ASP A 412 -5.24 1.02 16.08
CA ASP A 412 -6.46 0.74 15.33
C ASP A 412 -7.52 0.12 16.26
N TYR A 413 -7.10 -0.77 17.17
CA TYR A 413 -7.99 -1.37 18.15
C TYR A 413 -8.54 -0.32 19.14
N PHE A 414 -7.71 0.63 19.55
CA PHE A 414 -8.19 1.74 20.38
C PHE A 414 -9.13 2.69 19.63
N ASP A 415 -8.93 2.92 18.34
CA ASP A 415 -9.84 3.70 17.51
C ASP A 415 -11.19 2.98 17.35
N ASP A 416 -11.18 1.66 17.11
CA ASP A 416 -12.38 0.81 17.08
C ASP A 416 -13.18 0.92 18.40
N LEU A 417 -12.52 0.83 19.56
CA LEU A 417 -13.16 0.99 20.87
C LEU A 417 -13.77 2.39 21.06
N LEU A 418 -13.09 3.42 20.55
CA LEU A 418 -13.63 4.78 20.57
C LEU A 418 -14.84 4.91 19.64
N ASP A 419 -14.90 4.21 18.52
CA ASP A 419 -16.05 4.23 17.62
C ASP A 419 -17.26 3.45 18.18
N GLU A 420 -17.02 2.33 18.88
CA GLU A 420 -18.07 1.54 19.55
C GLU A 420 -18.78 2.32 20.67
N GLY A 421 -18.13 3.33 21.26
CA GLY A 421 -18.79 4.37 22.05
C GLY A 421 -19.28 3.96 23.44
N GLU A 422 -18.62 2.98 24.07
CA GLU A 422 -18.92 2.55 25.43
C GLU A 422 -18.93 3.73 26.42
N ALA A 423 -19.85 3.72 27.40
CA ALA A 423 -20.09 4.89 28.26
C ALA A 423 -18.85 5.38 29.02
N TRP A 424 -17.94 4.47 29.41
CA TRP A 424 -16.75 4.79 30.18
C TRP A 424 -15.63 5.44 29.34
N ILE A 425 -15.62 5.27 28.01
CA ILE A 425 -14.60 5.81 27.10
C ILE A 425 -15.02 7.13 26.45
N ARG A 426 -16.32 7.51 26.57
CA ARG A 426 -16.85 8.78 26.04
C ARG A 426 -16.07 10.03 26.42
N PRO A 427 -15.55 10.20 27.66
CA PRO A 427 -14.76 11.39 27.97
C PRO A 427 -13.51 11.52 27.09
N ALA A 428 -12.89 10.40 26.68
CA ALA A 428 -11.77 10.41 25.74
C ALA A 428 -12.16 10.91 24.33
N GLN A 429 -13.38 10.63 23.87
CA GLN A 429 -13.90 11.16 22.61
C GLN A 429 -14.04 12.70 22.65
N ALA A 430 -14.37 13.25 23.82
CA ALA A 430 -14.55 14.69 24.03
C ALA A 430 -13.22 15.45 24.27
N ALA A 431 -12.09 14.75 24.31
CA ALA A 431 -10.77 15.33 24.57
C ALA A 431 -10.48 16.53 23.65
N GLN A 432 -9.96 17.62 24.20
CA GLN A 432 -9.63 18.85 23.47
C GLN A 432 -8.12 19.02 23.30
N ARG A 433 -7.32 18.58 24.27
CA ARG A 433 -5.86 18.58 24.23
C ARG A 433 -5.37 17.13 24.16
N VAL A 434 -4.83 16.75 23.01
CA VAL A 434 -4.37 15.38 22.75
C VAL A 434 -2.87 15.35 22.48
N LEU A 435 -2.18 14.44 23.16
CA LEU A 435 -0.78 14.11 22.90
C LEU A 435 -0.71 12.76 22.18
N ILE A 436 0.11 12.69 21.14
CA ILE A 436 0.51 11.44 20.50
C ILE A 436 2.03 11.33 20.63
N ASP A 437 2.50 10.25 21.23
CA ASP A 437 3.87 10.12 21.71
C ASP A 437 4.51 8.80 21.24
N HIS A 438 5.45 8.90 20.29
CA HIS A 438 6.13 7.79 19.63
C HIS A 438 5.23 6.83 18.82
N CYS A 439 4.07 7.29 18.38
CA CYS A 439 3.11 6.47 17.59
C CYS A 439 3.27 6.64 16.07
N ASP A 440 4.50 6.85 15.57
CA ASP A 440 4.80 7.18 14.17
C ASP A 440 4.17 6.21 13.14
N GLY A 441 4.10 4.91 13.46
CA GLY A 441 3.53 3.87 12.61
C GLY A 441 2.00 3.85 12.59
N ALA A 442 1.32 4.50 13.53
CA ALA A 442 -0.13 4.47 13.68
C ALA A 442 -0.79 5.85 13.79
N LEU A 443 -0.10 6.92 13.38
CA LEU A 443 -0.60 8.30 13.44
C LEU A 443 -1.99 8.46 12.78
N GLY A 444 -2.27 7.69 11.73
CA GLY A 444 -3.55 7.72 11.02
C GLY A 444 -4.74 7.36 11.92
N ALA A 445 -4.58 6.38 12.80
CA ALA A 445 -5.61 5.93 13.75
C ALA A 445 -5.69 6.82 15.00
N CYS A 446 -4.57 7.42 15.41
CA CYS A 446 -4.57 8.31 16.57
C CYS A 446 -5.24 9.67 16.28
N VAL A 447 -5.21 10.17 15.04
CA VAL A 447 -5.73 11.51 14.68
C VAL A 447 -7.14 11.44 14.10
N ARG A 448 -8.12 11.83 14.92
CA ARG A 448 -9.54 11.92 14.55
C ARG A 448 -9.93 13.36 14.15
N LEU A 449 -10.65 13.48 13.04
CA LEU A 449 -11.10 14.75 12.44
C LEU A 449 -12.62 14.92 12.52
N ASP A 450 -13.20 14.54 13.65
CA ASP A 450 -14.61 14.69 14.01
C ASP A 450 -14.91 16.02 14.74
N ALA A 451 -13.90 16.64 15.37
CA ALA A 451 -14.03 17.92 16.04
C ALA A 451 -12.68 18.69 16.03
N PRO A 452 -12.69 20.03 16.13
CA PRO A 452 -11.47 20.81 16.31
C PRO A 452 -10.82 20.47 17.66
N ARG A 453 -9.52 20.14 17.64
CA ARG A 453 -8.72 19.80 18.84
C ARG A 453 -7.30 20.35 18.72
N ASN A 454 -6.63 20.47 19.86
CA ASN A 454 -5.22 20.77 19.97
C ASN A 454 -4.40 19.46 20.03
N TRP A 455 -3.78 19.10 18.92
CA TRP A 455 -2.94 17.92 18.76
C TRP A 455 -1.47 18.28 18.88
N THR A 456 -0.78 17.63 19.82
CA THR A 456 0.68 17.63 19.88
C THR A 456 1.17 16.25 19.51
N ILE A 457 1.96 16.15 18.45
CA ILE A 457 2.48 14.88 17.93
C ILE A 457 3.99 14.89 18.10
N ILE A 458 4.50 14.01 18.94
CA ILE A 458 5.93 13.76 19.11
C ILE A 458 6.32 12.62 18.19
N TYR A 459 7.28 12.87 17.30
CA TYR A 459 7.74 11.90 16.31
C TYR A 459 9.23 11.57 16.49
N ASN A 460 9.59 10.32 16.21
CA ASN A 460 10.98 9.86 16.12
C ASN A 460 11.33 9.27 14.74
N ALA A 461 10.35 9.14 13.84
CA ALA A 461 10.53 8.67 12.48
C ALA A 461 10.16 9.78 11.48
N PRO A 462 11.12 10.67 11.13
CA PRO A 462 10.92 11.80 10.22
C PRO A 462 10.11 11.52 8.94
N ALA A 463 10.41 10.43 8.24
CA ALA A 463 9.74 10.07 6.99
C ALA A 463 8.26 9.74 7.19
N PHE A 464 7.92 9.04 8.29
CA PHE A 464 6.54 8.75 8.66
C PHE A 464 5.80 10.00 9.09
N ALA A 465 6.44 10.88 9.87
CA ALA A 465 5.87 12.16 10.28
C ALA A 465 5.52 13.05 9.08
N GLN A 466 6.42 13.17 8.09
CA GLN A 466 6.13 13.90 6.84
C GLN A 466 4.93 13.30 6.11
N LYS A 467 4.92 11.97 5.90
CA LYS A 467 3.83 11.28 5.20
C LYS A 467 2.50 11.45 5.93
N ALA A 468 2.48 11.36 7.26
CA ALA A 468 1.29 11.57 8.07
C ALA A 468 0.79 13.02 7.98
N ALA A 469 1.68 14.01 8.08
CA ALA A 469 1.34 15.42 7.94
C ALA A 469 0.73 15.74 6.57
N GLN A 470 1.30 15.18 5.50
CA GLN A 470 0.78 15.30 4.14
C GLN A 470 -0.63 14.69 4.00
N GLN A 471 -0.83 13.46 4.49
CA GLN A 471 -2.14 12.78 4.46
C GLN A 471 -3.20 13.52 5.27
N LEU A 472 -2.81 14.02 6.45
CA LEU A 472 -3.66 14.79 7.34
C LEU A 472 -4.09 16.11 6.68
N TRP A 473 -3.15 16.85 6.09
CA TRP A 473 -3.46 18.06 5.34
C TRP A 473 -4.44 17.78 4.19
N MET A 474 -4.22 16.72 3.42
CA MET A 474 -5.14 16.32 2.35
C MET A 474 -6.55 16.00 2.87
N ARG A 475 -6.66 15.35 4.04
CA ARG A 475 -7.96 15.09 4.70
C ARG A 475 -8.64 16.40 5.09
N LEU A 476 -7.91 17.34 5.72
CA LEU A 476 -8.42 18.64 6.13
C LEU A 476 -8.93 19.46 4.93
N VAL A 477 -8.19 19.48 3.82
CA VAL A 477 -8.61 20.15 2.58
C VAL A 477 -9.89 19.53 2.02
N ARG A 478 -9.95 18.20 1.91
CA ARG A 478 -11.11 17.48 1.34
C ARG A 478 -12.36 17.60 2.20
N GLN A 479 -12.21 17.73 3.52
CA GLN A 479 -13.30 17.89 4.47
C GLN A 479 -13.65 19.37 4.73
N HIS A 480 -12.97 20.31 4.09
CA HIS A 480 -13.14 21.76 4.30
C HIS A 480 -12.88 22.24 5.73
N HIS A 481 -11.94 21.61 6.45
CA HIS A 481 -11.60 21.89 7.86
C HIS A 481 -10.19 22.51 8.03
N MET A 482 -9.74 23.31 7.05
CA MET A 482 -8.37 23.88 7.09
C MET A 482 -8.10 24.85 8.25
N ASP A 483 -9.15 25.41 8.85
CA ASP A 483 -9.10 26.20 10.07
C ASP A 483 -8.60 25.39 11.27
N TRP A 484 -8.81 24.07 11.29
CA TRP A 484 -8.37 23.19 12.38
C TRP A 484 -6.86 22.95 12.37
N ALA A 485 -6.18 23.20 11.25
CA ALA A 485 -4.75 22.99 11.12
C ALA A 485 -3.92 23.77 12.16
N SER A 486 -4.41 24.91 12.67
CA SER A 486 -3.70 25.68 13.72
C SER A 486 -3.58 24.95 15.05
N GLY A 487 -4.47 24.00 15.31
CA GLY A 487 -4.44 23.19 16.53
C GLY A 487 -3.44 22.05 16.44
N ILE A 488 -2.79 21.82 15.30
CA ILE A 488 -1.98 20.61 15.07
C ILE A 488 -0.52 20.99 14.95
N ARG A 489 0.34 20.35 15.75
CA ARG A 489 1.79 20.52 15.69
C ARG A 489 2.52 19.18 15.76
N PHE A 490 3.51 19.03 14.89
CA PHE A 490 4.47 17.93 14.88
C PHE A 490 5.80 18.43 15.44
N LEU A 491 6.29 17.76 16.49
CA LEU A 491 7.51 18.10 17.20
C LEU A 491 8.44 16.88 17.22
N PRO A 492 9.76 17.05 16.97
CA PRO A 492 10.69 15.94 17.17
C PRO A 492 10.83 15.64 18.67
N ASP A 493 11.12 14.38 19.00
CA ASP A 493 11.35 13.87 20.37
C ASP A 493 12.38 14.65 21.19
N ALA A 494 13.30 15.37 20.54
CA ALA A 494 14.20 16.33 21.18
C ALA A 494 13.48 17.39 22.05
N HIS A 495 12.18 17.65 21.79
CA HIS A 495 11.36 18.61 22.53
C HIS A 495 10.47 17.98 23.62
N ASP A 496 10.62 16.69 23.92
CA ASP A 496 9.83 15.98 24.95
C ASP A 496 9.72 16.77 26.26
N SER A 497 10.85 17.27 26.75
CA SER A 497 10.92 17.97 28.04
C SER A 497 10.07 19.25 28.06
N GLU A 498 9.97 19.95 26.93
CA GLU A 498 9.15 21.16 26.79
C GLU A 498 7.67 20.80 26.74
N VAL A 499 7.30 19.78 25.95
CA VAL A 499 5.92 19.32 25.80
C VAL A 499 5.34 18.85 27.13
N PHE A 500 6.09 18.03 27.87
CA PHE A 500 5.63 17.52 29.16
C PHE A 500 5.66 18.58 30.28
N ALA A 501 6.28 19.75 30.05
CA ALA A 501 6.23 20.89 30.96
C ALA A 501 4.96 21.74 30.82
N GLU A 502 4.28 21.72 29.66
CA GLU A 502 3.09 22.54 29.37
C GLU A 502 1.82 22.16 30.17
N ARG A 503 1.81 20.96 30.77
CA ARG A 503 0.81 20.34 31.68
C ARG A 503 -0.68 20.27 31.23
N SER A 504 -1.24 19.10 31.53
CA SER A 504 -2.62 18.57 31.43
C SER A 504 -3.17 18.36 30.01
N PHE A 505 -2.89 17.18 29.46
CA PHE A 505 -3.58 16.60 28.30
C PHE A 505 -4.85 15.85 28.74
N ASP A 506 -5.90 15.91 27.94
CA ASP A 506 -7.13 15.16 28.16
C ASP A 506 -7.00 13.71 27.68
N LEU A 507 -6.20 13.50 26.64
CA LEU A 507 -5.92 12.18 26.07
C LEU A 507 -4.45 12.11 25.67
N ILE A 508 -3.80 11.00 26.03
CA ILE A 508 -2.43 10.69 25.60
C ILE A 508 -2.46 9.32 24.91
N TYR A 509 -2.03 9.27 23.65
CA TYR A 509 -1.59 8.04 23.00
C TYR A 509 -0.09 7.92 23.19
N ALA A 510 0.39 6.80 23.73
CA ALA A 510 1.82 6.59 23.96
C ALA A 510 2.26 5.20 23.55
N TRP A 511 3.40 5.12 22.90
CA TRP A 511 4.10 3.88 22.61
C TRP A 511 5.41 3.81 23.41
N THR A 512 5.58 2.75 24.19
CA THR A 512 6.85 2.53 24.92
C THR A 512 7.85 1.84 23.99
N PRO A 513 9.01 2.44 23.70
CA PRO A 513 10.01 1.79 22.85
C PRO A 513 10.47 0.44 23.40
N PHE A 514 10.67 -0.55 22.53
CA PHE A 514 11.08 -1.91 22.92
C PHE A 514 12.41 -1.93 23.67
N ALA A 515 13.32 -1.00 23.34
CA ALA A 515 14.59 -0.84 24.04
C ALA A 515 14.43 -0.63 25.55
N LEU A 516 13.33 0.01 26.00
CA LEU A 516 13.10 0.32 27.40
C LEU A 516 12.54 -0.87 28.20
N TYR A 517 12.12 -1.96 27.56
CA TYR A 517 11.40 -3.06 28.23
C TYR A 517 12.25 -3.77 29.29
N HIS A 518 13.57 -3.73 29.14
CA HIS A 518 14.52 -4.39 30.03
C HIS A 518 15.05 -3.47 31.14
N GLU A 519 14.86 -2.14 31.02
CA GLU A 519 15.44 -1.15 31.91
C GLU A 519 14.39 -0.57 32.88
N HIS A 520 14.32 -1.14 34.10
CA HIS A 520 13.26 -0.80 35.07
C HIS A 520 13.16 0.71 35.35
N LEU A 521 14.30 1.37 35.57
CA LEU A 521 14.32 2.78 35.90
C LEU A 521 13.84 3.65 34.73
N GLU A 522 14.18 3.26 33.49
CA GLU A 522 13.86 4.05 32.31
C GLU A 522 12.38 3.94 31.94
N TRP A 523 11.80 2.74 31.93
CA TRP A 523 10.37 2.61 31.64
C TRP A 523 9.50 3.19 32.77
N GLU A 524 9.93 3.09 34.03
CA GLU A 524 9.18 3.71 35.15
C GLU A 524 9.23 5.24 35.05
N ARG A 525 10.39 5.80 34.67
CA ARG A 525 10.50 7.23 34.36
C ARG A 525 9.60 7.60 33.21
N PHE A 526 9.64 6.85 32.11
CA PHE A 526 8.78 7.05 30.93
C PHE A 526 7.31 7.14 31.35
N LEU A 527 6.81 6.14 32.08
CA LEU A 527 5.43 6.09 32.54
C LEU A 527 5.09 7.24 33.49
N SER A 528 5.95 7.54 34.47
CA SER A 528 5.71 8.59 35.46
C SER A 528 5.55 9.99 34.86
N VAL A 529 6.26 10.28 33.76
CA VAL A 529 6.16 11.57 33.06
C VAL A 529 4.79 11.72 32.41
N ARG A 530 4.31 10.66 31.75
CA ARG A 530 3.03 10.65 31.04
C ARG A 530 1.84 10.69 31.99
N LEU A 531 1.88 9.92 33.09
CA LEU A 531 0.85 9.99 34.14
C LEU A 531 0.76 11.38 34.77
N ARG A 532 1.89 12.08 34.97
CA ARG A 532 1.90 13.46 35.51
C ARG A 532 1.42 14.51 34.52
N ALA A 533 1.53 14.23 33.22
CA ALA A 533 1.07 15.11 32.17
C ALA A 533 -0.44 14.98 31.89
N LEU A 534 -1.07 13.91 32.37
CA LEU A 534 -2.48 13.65 32.19
C LEU A 534 -3.34 14.53 33.11
N GLY A 535 -4.43 15.08 32.56
CA GLY A 535 -5.42 15.85 33.33
C GLY A 535 -6.19 14.98 34.33
N THR A 536 -6.86 15.61 35.28
CA THR A 536 -7.60 14.95 36.39
C THR A 536 -8.72 14.00 35.94
N HIS A 537 -9.17 14.11 34.69
CA HIS A 537 -10.16 13.21 34.06
C HIS A 537 -9.68 12.67 32.73
N GLY A 538 -8.35 12.66 32.53
CA GLY A 538 -7.74 12.28 31.27
C GLY A 538 -7.61 10.78 31.10
N PHE A 539 -7.42 10.38 29.85
CA PHE A 539 -7.17 8.99 29.46
C PHE A 539 -5.76 8.81 28.90
N LEU A 540 -5.12 7.70 29.28
CA LEU A 540 -3.85 7.28 28.69
C LEU A 540 -4.06 5.95 27.97
N PHE A 541 -3.89 5.99 26.65
CA PHE A 541 -3.92 4.86 25.74
C PHE A 541 -2.48 4.47 25.45
N LEU A 542 -2.04 3.36 26.01
CA LEU A 542 -0.62 3.04 26.12
C LEU A 542 -0.32 1.62 25.61
N ALA A 543 0.71 1.50 24.80
CA ALA A 543 1.36 0.24 24.50
C ALA A 543 2.66 0.12 25.30
N GLY A 544 2.87 -1.00 25.99
CA GLY A 544 4.07 -1.20 26.80
C GLY A 544 4.26 -2.63 27.31
N PRO A 545 5.31 -2.87 28.13
CA PRO A 545 5.58 -4.17 28.70
C PRO A 545 4.55 -4.56 29.75
N ARG A 546 4.24 -5.85 29.82
CA ARG A 546 3.32 -6.43 30.82
C ARG A 546 3.59 -6.00 32.28
N ARG A 547 4.85 -5.69 32.60
CA ARG A 547 5.32 -5.27 33.93
C ARG A 547 4.74 -3.91 34.39
N PHE A 548 4.17 -3.12 33.49
CA PHE A 548 3.49 -1.87 33.86
C PHE A 548 2.35 -2.07 34.86
N MET A 549 1.72 -3.26 34.86
CA MET A 549 0.67 -3.63 35.83
C MET A 549 1.09 -3.39 37.29
N ASP A 550 2.34 -3.69 37.64
CA ASP A 550 2.83 -3.50 39.01
C ASP A 550 3.04 -2.02 39.33
N ALA A 551 3.53 -1.24 38.37
CA ALA A 551 3.67 0.20 38.54
C ALA A 551 2.31 0.90 38.64
N PHE A 552 1.32 0.53 37.82
CA PHE A 552 -0.03 1.11 37.91
C PHE A 552 -0.66 0.93 39.29
N ARG A 553 -0.47 -0.25 39.91
CA ARG A 553 -0.88 -0.49 41.30
C ARG A 553 -0.16 0.43 42.29
N ARG A 554 1.15 0.66 42.12
CA ARG A 554 1.92 1.60 42.96
C ARG A 554 1.44 3.04 42.82
N TYR A 555 1.14 3.48 41.60
CA TYR A 555 0.61 4.82 41.31
C TYR A 555 -0.87 4.97 41.66
N SER A 556 -1.56 3.89 42.06
CA SER A 556 -2.99 3.87 42.39
C SER A 556 -3.88 4.43 41.26
N VAL A 557 -3.51 4.14 40.01
CA VAL A 557 -4.29 4.56 38.83
C VAL A 557 -5.29 3.48 38.42
N GLU A 558 -6.42 3.89 37.84
CA GLU A 558 -7.47 2.95 37.43
C GLU A 558 -7.16 2.34 36.06
N ILE A 559 -7.00 1.02 36.02
CA ILE A 559 -6.81 0.27 34.77
C ILE A 559 -8.18 -0.10 34.22
N LYS A 560 -8.62 0.59 33.16
CA LYS A 560 -9.88 0.31 32.46
C LYS A 560 -9.75 -0.88 31.51
N PHE A 561 -8.59 -1.02 30.88
CA PHE A 561 -8.30 -2.09 29.93
C PHE A 561 -6.84 -2.52 30.02
N ALA A 562 -6.59 -3.84 29.90
CA ALA A 562 -5.25 -4.40 29.79
C ALA A 562 -5.31 -5.76 29.06
N GLN A 563 -4.69 -5.86 27.88
CA GLN A 563 -4.67 -7.10 27.09
C GLN A 563 -3.38 -7.24 26.29
N LEU A 564 -2.89 -8.47 26.16
CA LEU A 564 -1.76 -8.76 25.28
C LEU A 564 -2.16 -8.49 23.83
N VAL A 565 -1.31 -7.79 23.09
CA VAL A 565 -1.63 -7.35 21.73
C VAL A 565 -1.82 -8.53 20.77
N ARG A 566 -1.11 -9.64 21.01
CA ARG A 566 -1.29 -10.89 20.26
C ARG A 566 -2.69 -11.50 20.35
N ASP A 567 -3.47 -11.09 21.35
CA ASP A 567 -4.82 -11.57 21.61
C ASP A 567 -5.90 -10.58 21.13
N LEU A 568 -5.50 -9.43 20.58
CA LEU A 568 -6.43 -8.43 20.03
C LEU A 568 -6.96 -8.85 18.64
N PRO A 569 -8.23 -8.53 18.31
CA PRO A 569 -8.82 -8.85 17.01
C PRO A 569 -8.01 -8.32 15.81
N THR A 570 -7.46 -7.11 15.92
CA THR A 570 -6.61 -6.46 14.92
C THR A 570 -5.42 -7.34 14.51
N PHE A 571 -4.70 -7.91 15.48
CA PHE A 571 -3.61 -8.83 15.19
C PHE A 571 -4.09 -10.20 14.71
N ARG A 572 -5.23 -10.70 15.22
CA ARG A 572 -5.80 -11.98 14.75
C ARG A 572 -6.23 -11.92 13.28
N ILE A 573 -6.75 -10.78 12.84
CA ILE A 573 -7.05 -10.53 11.42
C ILE A 573 -5.75 -10.57 10.61
N HIS A 574 -4.68 -9.93 11.07
CA HIS A 574 -3.37 -10.00 10.41
C HIS A 574 -2.83 -11.44 10.32
N GLN A 575 -2.99 -12.24 11.38
CA GLN A 575 -2.61 -13.66 11.37
C GLN A 575 -3.44 -14.52 10.40
N SER A 576 -4.64 -14.08 9.99
CA SER A 576 -5.38 -14.77 8.93
C SER A 576 -4.70 -14.63 7.56
N ILE A 577 -3.89 -13.57 7.39
CA ILE A 577 -3.09 -13.31 6.19
C ILE A 577 -1.71 -13.95 6.34
N LEU A 578 -1.04 -13.69 7.47
CA LEU A 578 0.30 -14.19 7.81
C LEU A 578 0.24 -15.07 9.08
N PRO A 579 -0.06 -16.37 8.97
CA PRO A 579 -0.28 -17.24 10.13
C PRO A 579 0.92 -17.40 11.07
N GLN A 580 2.14 -17.18 10.55
CA GLN A 580 3.38 -17.28 11.33
C GLN A 580 3.78 -15.97 12.00
N ALA A 581 3.09 -14.85 11.71
CA ALA A 581 3.46 -13.55 12.24
C ALA A 581 3.48 -13.56 13.78
N ARG A 582 4.50 -12.91 14.34
CA ARG A 582 4.72 -12.79 15.80
C ARG A 582 4.95 -11.34 16.20
N LEU A 583 4.50 -11.02 17.40
CA LEU A 583 4.76 -9.75 18.08
C LEU A 583 5.69 -9.97 19.27
N HIS A 584 6.28 -8.88 19.78
CA HIS A 584 7.00 -8.90 21.04
C HIS A 584 6.10 -9.52 22.14
N PRO A 585 6.57 -10.56 22.87
CA PRO A 585 5.72 -11.36 23.75
C PRO A 585 5.14 -10.58 24.94
N ASP A 586 5.84 -9.54 25.41
CA ASP A 586 5.39 -8.68 26.50
C ASP A 586 4.57 -7.47 26.04
N LEU A 587 4.36 -7.27 24.73
CA LEU A 587 3.61 -6.15 24.21
C LEU A 587 2.14 -6.23 24.65
N THR A 588 1.74 -5.26 25.47
CA THR A 588 0.42 -5.18 26.12
C THR A 588 -0.18 -3.81 25.84
N ALA A 589 -1.47 -3.79 25.48
CA ALA A 589 -2.26 -2.59 25.31
C ALA A 589 -2.99 -2.26 26.62
N TYR A 590 -2.96 -1.00 27.02
CA TYR A 590 -3.53 -0.47 28.26
C TYR A 590 -4.40 0.74 28.00
N ILE A 591 -5.51 0.84 28.73
CA ILE A 591 -6.27 2.09 28.89
C ILE A 591 -6.35 2.42 30.37
N ILE A 592 -5.81 3.59 30.72
CA ILE A 592 -5.79 4.11 32.10
C ILE A 592 -6.69 5.34 32.16
N GLY A 593 -7.53 5.42 33.19
CA GLY A 593 -8.30 6.61 33.53
C GLY A 593 -7.86 7.19 34.88
N LEU A 594 -7.94 8.51 35.01
CA LEU A 594 -7.75 9.24 36.27
C LEU A 594 -9.06 9.78 36.84
#